data_AF-A0A1E7D7M2-F1
#
_entry.id   AF-A0A1E7D7M2-F1
#
_cell.length_a   1.000
_cell.length_b   1.000
_cell.length_c   1.000
_cell.angle_alpha   90.00
_cell.angle_beta   90.00
_cell.angle_gamma   90.00
#
_symmetry.space_group_name_H-M   'P 1'
#
loop_
_entity.id
_entity.type
_entity.pdbx_description
1 polymer ?
#
loop_
_entity_poly.entity_id
_entity_poly.type
_entity_poly.pdbx_seq_one_letter_code
_entity_poly.pdbx_strand_id
1 'polypeptide(L)'
;MTSDAKLPIPNHLRAPTKGLHGKYSIERADGKALPDTFEAFVLRLDSGAEPNHLKACRAAILTYANEIEAHLPELAKDIRDKWGRNDFRQRAIS
;
A
#
# COMPACT_ATOMS: atom_id res chain seq x y z
N MET A 1 46.53 -2.19 19.97
CA MET A 1 45.57 -3.06 19.26
C MET A 1 44.17 -2.53 19.53
N THR A 2 43.69 -1.61 18.71
CA THR A 2 42.32 -1.07 18.83
C THR A 2 41.41 -1.92 17.96
N SER A 3 40.46 -2.61 18.59
CA SER A 3 39.48 -3.43 17.91
C SER A 3 38.51 -2.53 17.16
N ASP A 4 38.50 -2.63 15.83
CA ASP A 4 37.43 -2.12 14.97
C ASP A 4 36.13 -2.90 15.25
N ALA A 5 35.45 -2.54 16.33
CA ALA A 5 34.10 -3.01 16.60
C ALA A 5 33.17 -2.33 15.59
N LYS A 6 32.98 -2.98 14.44
CA LYS A 6 32.05 -2.56 13.40
C LYS A 6 30.65 -2.49 14.01
N LEU A 7 30.13 -1.26 14.16
CA LEU A 7 28.78 -1.01 14.68
C LEU A 7 27.76 -1.89 13.94
N PRO A 8 26.79 -2.50 14.65
CA PRO A 8 25.79 -3.33 14.01
C PRO A 8 25.02 -2.51 12.97
N ILE A 9 24.86 -3.06 11.76
CA ILE A 9 24.11 -2.41 10.68
C ILE A 9 22.70 -2.10 11.20
N PRO A 10 22.28 -0.83 11.18
CA PRO A 10 20.94 -0.41 11.57
C PRO A 10 19.88 -1.27 10.88
N ASN A 11 18.79 -1.61 11.59
CA ASN A 11 17.76 -2.50 11.05
C ASN A 11 17.15 -2.00 9.73
N HIS A 12 17.11 -0.69 9.51
CA HIS A 12 16.63 -0.09 8.25
C HIS A 12 17.60 -0.23 7.06
N LEU A 13 18.85 -0.67 7.30
CA LEU A 13 19.89 -0.93 6.29
C LEU A 13 20.15 -2.43 6.06
N ARG A 14 19.51 -3.33 6.83
CA ARG A 14 19.60 -4.77 6.60
C ARG A 14 18.72 -5.14 5.41
N ALA A 15 19.27 -5.89 4.44
CA ALA A 15 18.47 -6.51 3.38
C ALA A 15 17.41 -7.42 4.04
N PRO A 16 16.12 -7.08 3.94
CA PRO A 16 15.12 -7.72 4.76
C PRO A 16 14.65 -9.03 4.13
N THR A 17 14.60 -10.10 4.92
CA THR A 17 14.28 -11.47 4.46
C THR A 17 12.78 -11.76 4.31
N LYS A 18 11.89 -10.82 4.68
CA LYS A 18 10.42 -10.97 4.61
C LYS A 18 9.77 -9.71 4.07
N GLY A 19 8.88 -9.84 3.08
CA GLY A 19 8.30 -8.73 2.29
C GLY A 19 7.36 -7.76 3.04
N LEU A 20 7.03 -8.02 4.31
CA LEU A 20 6.31 -7.08 5.17
C LEU A 20 7.33 -6.22 5.92
N HIS A 21 7.60 -5.02 5.41
CA HIS A 21 8.47 -4.04 6.05
C HIS A 21 7.63 -2.95 6.70
N GLY A 22 8.04 -2.51 7.89
CA GLY A 22 7.53 -1.29 8.51
C GLY A 22 8.00 -0.05 7.75
N LYS A 23 7.45 0.17 6.56
CA LYS A 23 7.75 1.31 5.68
C LYS A 23 6.91 2.55 5.98
N TYR A 24 5.77 2.36 6.64
CA TYR A 24 4.80 3.40 6.92
C TYR A 24 4.54 3.46 8.42
N SER A 25 4.43 4.69 8.94
CA SER A 25 3.78 4.96 10.21
C SER A 25 2.29 5.18 9.92
N ILE A 26 1.41 4.46 10.62
CA ILE A 26 -0.04 4.62 10.49
C ILE A 26 -0.53 5.25 11.79
N GLU A 27 -1.23 6.37 11.67
CA GLU A 27 -1.81 7.09 12.79
C GLU A 27 -3.27 7.44 12.48
N ARG A 28 -4.07 7.61 13.53
CA ARG A 28 -5.45 8.06 13.38
C ARG A 28 -5.46 9.58 13.19
N ALA A 29 -6.25 10.05 12.24
CA ALA A 29 -6.42 11.49 12.00
C ALA A 29 -7.00 12.25 13.20
N ASP A 30 -7.72 11.57 14.10
CA ASP A 30 -8.25 12.15 15.34
C ASP A 30 -7.25 12.14 16.51
N GLY A 31 -5.99 11.73 16.27
CA GLY A 31 -4.91 11.71 17.27
C GLY A 31 -5.04 10.63 18.34
N LYS A 32 -6.09 9.81 18.32
CA LYS A 32 -6.23 8.70 19.27
C LYS A 32 -5.24 7.59 18.93
N ALA A 33 -4.84 6.85 19.96
CA ALA A 33 -4.01 5.66 19.77
C ALA A 33 -4.76 4.60 18.94
N LEU A 34 -4.01 3.89 18.11
CA LEU A 34 -4.46 2.64 17.52
C LEU A 34 -4.46 1.56 18.63
N PRO A 35 -5.44 0.64 18.64
CA PRO A 35 -5.40 -0.48 19.57
C PRO A 35 -4.20 -1.39 19.25
N ASP A 36 -3.69 -2.10 20.25
CA ASP A 36 -2.56 -3.05 20.08
C ASP A 36 -2.88 -4.21 19.13
N THR A 37 -4.17 -4.43 18.85
CA THR A 37 -4.68 -5.43 17.90
C THR A 37 -4.86 -4.88 16.49
N PHE A 38 -4.46 -3.63 16.22
CA PHE A 38 -4.59 -3.02 14.91
C PHE A 38 -3.58 -3.63 13.93
N GLU A 39 -4.08 -4.23 12.86
CA GLU A 39 -3.28 -4.69 11.73
C GLU A 39 -3.75 -4.02 10.45
N ALA A 40 -2.80 -3.49 9.67
CA ALA A 40 -3.08 -2.87 8.39
C ALA A 40 -1.95 -3.10 7.39
N PHE A 41 -2.31 -3.12 6.12
CA PHE A 41 -1.37 -3.18 5.00
C PHE A 41 -1.63 -2.00 4.06
N VAL A 42 -0.57 -1.28 3.70
CA VAL A 42 -0.67 -0.06 2.88
C VAL A 42 -0.47 -0.41 1.40
N LEU A 43 -1.49 -0.14 0.59
CA LEU A 43 -1.41 -0.19 -0.86
C LEU A 43 -1.08 1.21 -1.40
N ARG A 44 -0.01 1.32 -2.18
CA ARG A 44 0.37 2.59 -2.84
C ARG A 44 -0.29 2.68 -4.21
N LEU A 45 -1.25 3.59 -4.36
CA LEU A 45 -2.09 3.73 -5.56
C LEU A 45 -1.65 4.86 -6.51
N ASP A 46 -0.72 5.71 -6.07
CA ASP A 46 -0.10 6.74 -6.90
C ASP A 46 0.95 6.17 -7.87
N SER A 47 1.44 6.99 -8.80
CA SER A 47 2.42 6.59 -9.83
C SER A 47 3.86 6.46 -9.31
N GLY A 48 4.09 6.54 -8.01
CA GLY A 48 5.43 6.51 -7.42
C GLY A 48 5.91 5.11 -7.02
N ALA A 49 5.19 4.06 -7.42
CA ALA A 49 5.59 2.66 -7.20
C ALA A 49 6.11 2.00 -8.49
N GLU A 50 6.84 0.90 -8.34
CA GLU A 50 7.22 0.03 -9.46
C GLU A 50 5.96 -0.46 -10.22
N PRO A 51 5.98 -0.58 -11.56
CA PRO A 51 4.79 -0.85 -12.35
C PRO A 51 3.99 -2.10 -11.97
N ASN A 52 4.64 -3.22 -11.66
CA ASN A 52 3.93 -4.45 -11.25
C ASN A 52 3.30 -4.28 -9.86
N HIS A 53 4.01 -3.63 -8.94
CA HIS A 53 3.46 -3.28 -7.62
C HIS A 53 2.23 -2.37 -7.76
N LEU A 54 2.28 -1.35 -8.62
CA LEU A 54 1.15 -0.46 -8.86
C LEU A 54 -0.05 -1.21 -9.46
N LYS A 55 0.19 -2.09 -10.44
CA LYS A 55 -0.84 -2.93 -11.04
C LYS A 55 -1.52 -3.82 -9.98
N ALA A 56 -0.75 -4.45 -9.10
CA ALA A 56 -1.27 -5.27 -8.02
C ALA A 56 -2.09 -4.44 -7.02
N CYS A 57 -1.59 -3.27 -6.60
CA CYS A 57 -2.31 -2.38 -5.69
C CYS A 57 -3.64 -1.90 -6.27
N ARG A 58 -3.65 -1.53 -7.57
CA ARG A 58 -4.88 -1.13 -8.26
C ARG A 58 -5.89 -2.28 -8.39
N ALA A 59 -5.42 -3.49 -8.66
CA ALA A 59 -6.30 -4.66 -8.67
C ALA A 59 -6.95 -4.88 -7.28
N ALA A 60 -6.14 -4.83 -6.22
CA ALA A 60 -6.61 -5.05 -4.86
C ALA A 60 -7.65 -4.01 -4.39
N ILE A 61 -7.44 -2.71 -4.66
CA ILE A 61 -8.41 -1.69 -4.26
C ILE A 61 -9.73 -1.78 -5.04
N LEU A 62 -9.70 -2.26 -6.29
CA LEU A 62 -10.91 -2.47 -7.07
C LEU A 62 -11.68 -3.71 -6.63
N THR A 63 -10.98 -4.79 -6.26
CA THR A 63 -11.61 -5.93 -5.59
C THR A 63 -12.30 -5.49 -4.30
N TYR A 64 -11.60 -4.71 -3.46
CA TYR A 64 -12.19 -4.16 -2.24
C TYR A 64 -13.47 -3.34 -2.52
N ALA A 65 -13.46 -2.47 -3.52
CA ALA A 65 -14.63 -1.69 -3.90
C ALA A 65 -15.83 -2.57 -4.30
N ASN A 66 -15.60 -3.67 -4.99
CA ASN A 66 -16.65 -4.60 -5.38
C ASN A 66 -17.25 -5.33 -4.17
N GLU A 67 -16.41 -5.81 -3.25
CA GLU A 67 -16.88 -6.53 -2.07
C GLU A 67 -17.63 -5.62 -1.08
N ILE A 68 -17.20 -4.35 -0.96
CA ILE A 68 -17.77 -3.43 0.04
C ILE A 68 -19.02 -2.68 -0.46
N GLU A 69 -19.32 -2.71 -1.76
CA GLU A 69 -20.39 -1.91 -2.37
C GLU A 69 -21.76 -2.12 -1.71
N ALA A 70 -22.08 -3.36 -1.32
CA ALA A 70 -23.35 -3.67 -0.64
C ALA A 70 -23.48 -3.01 0.75
N HIS A 71 -22.36 -2.60 1.35
CA HIS A 71 -22.29 -2.00 2.69
C HIS A 71 -21.98 -0.50 2.65
N LEU A 72 -21.10 -0.08 1.74
CA LEU A 72 -20.62 1.30 1.59
C LEU A 72 -20.61 1.70 0.10
N PRO A 73 -21.79 1.90 -0.51
CA PRO A 73 -21.90 2.12 -1.96
C PRO A 73 -21.22 3.42 -2.43
N GLU A 74 -21.30 4.50 -1.63
CA GLU A 74 -20.66 5.77 -1.96
C GLU A 74 -19.12 5.65 -1.98
N LEU A 75 -18.54 4.94 -1.01
CA LEU A 75 -17.10 4.70 -0.97
C LEU A 75 -16.65 3.83 -2.16
N ALA A 76 -17.40 2.77 -2.47
CA ALA A 76 -17.11 1.93 -3.63
C ALA A 76 -17.13 2.75 -4.93
N LYS A 77 -18.12 3.64 -5.09
CA LYS A 77 -18.21 4.56 -6.22
C LYS A 77 -16.99 5.49 -6.29
N ASP A 78 -16.62 6.14 -5.19
CA ASP A 78 -15.48 7.07 -5.14
C ASP A 78 -14.16 6.36 -5.51
N ILE A 79 -13.98 5.13 -5.03
CA ILE A 79 -12.80 4.32 -5.38
C ILE A 79 -12.75 4.05 -6.89
N ARG A 80 -13.86 3.63 -7.49
CA ARG A 80 -13.93 3.34 -8.93
C ARG A 80 -13.76 4.60 -9.78
N ASP A 81 -14.33 5.73 -9.37
CA ASP A 81 -14.20 6.99 -10.09
C ASP A 81 -12.75 7.48 -10.13
N LYS A 82 -11.99 7.23 -9.05
CA LYS A 82 -10.61 7.68 -8.89
C LYS A 82 -9.57 6.70 -9.44
N TRP A 83 -9.77 5.40 -9.27
CA TRP A 83 -8.77 4.37 -9.63
C TRP A 83 -9.30 3.25 -10.53
N GLY A 84 -10.61 3.19 -10.77
CA GLY A 84 -11.25 2.20 -11.66
C GLY A 84 -11.13 2.51 -13.14
N ARG A 85 -10.75 3.75 -13.48
CA ARG A 85 -10.35 4.12 -14.84
C ARG A 85 -8.95 3.59 -15.13
N ASN A 86 -8.83 2.28 -15.34
CA ASN A 86 -7.66 1.72 -16.02
C ASN A 86 -7.92 1.74 -17.53
N ASP A 87 -6.87 2.09 -18.26
CA ASP A 87 -6.76 2.40 -19.69
C ASP A 87 -7.02 1.20 -20.62
N PHE A 88 -8.16 0.53 -20.50
CA PHE A 88 -8.63 -0.46 -21.50
C PHE A 88 -8.98 0.16 -22.86
N ARG A 89 -8.87 1.49 -23.02
CA ARG A 89 -9.12 2.19 -24.29
C ARG A 89 -7.90 2.38 -25.20
N GLN A 90 -6.68 2.03 -24.80
CA GLN A 90 -5.49 2.19 -25.68
C GLN A 90 -5.08 0.95 -26.50
N ARG A 91 -5.89 -0.12 -26.55
CA ARG A 91 -5.67 -1.27 -27.46
C ARG A 91 -6.81 -1.55 -28.45
N ALA A 92 -7.77 -0.63 -28.57
CA ALA A 92 -8.82 -0.70 -29.58
C ALA A 92 -8.61 0.27 -30.76
N ILE A 93 -7.51 1.05 -30.74
CA ILE A 93 -7.10 1.93 -31.84
C ILE A 93 -5.57 1.93 -31.91
N SER A 94 -4.99 0.88 -32.48
CA SER A 94 -3.70 0.92 -33.16
C SER A 94 -3.64 -0.20 -34.19
#